data_AF-A0A974S7M8-F1
#
_entry.id   AF-A0A974S7M8-F1
#
_cell.length_a   1.000
_cell.length_b   1.000
_cell.length_c   1.000
_cell.angle_alpha   90.00
_cell.angle_beta   90.00
_cell.angle_gamma   90.00
#
_symmetry.space_group_name_H-M   'P 1'
#
loop_
_entity.id
_entity.type
_entity.pdbx_description
1 polymer ?
#
loop_
_entity_poly.entity_id
_entity_poly.type
_entity_poly.pdbx_seq_one_letter_code
_entity_poly.pdbx_strand_id
1 'polypeptide(L)'
;MGAPVVHVAWTDVEAYAAWAKADLPTEAEWEFAARGGLADTEFAWGDELSPNGKLMANTWQGQFPHHSLKPRFRTSKVGSFPPTATAWPT
;
A
#
# COMPACT_ATOMS: atom_id res chain seq x y z
N MET A 1 -6.15 -1.12 12.78
CA MET A 1 -4.67 -1.25 12.82
C MET A 1 -4.01 0.10 13.08
N GLY A 2 -2.72 0.11 13.46
CA GLY A 2 -1.92 1.33 13.69
C GLY A 2 -1.32 1.90 12.40
N ALA A 3 -0.44 2.90 12.51
CA ALA A 3 0.40 3.35 11.40
C ALA A 3 1.41 2.24 11.01
N PRO A 4 1.83 2.13 9.73
CA PRO A 4 2.92 1.24 9.36
C PRO A 4 4.21 1.65 10.10
N VAL A 5 4.99 0.66 10.50
CA VAL A 5 6.33 0.89 11.04
C VAL A 5 7.22 1.41 9.90
N VAL A 6 8.03 2.43 10.20
CA VAL A 6 8.95 3.08 9.26
C VAL A 6 10.35 3.13 9.86
N HIS A 7 11.35 3.53 9.07
CA HIS A 7 12.77 3.51 9.46
C HIS A 7 13.29 2.11 9.78
N VAL A 8 12.85 1.12 9.01
CA VAL A 8 13.32 -0.26 9.08
C VAL A 8 14.19 -0.56 7.86
N ALA A 9 15.36 -1.15 8.08
CA ALA A 9 16.20 -1.67 7.02
C ALA A 9 15.66 -3.02 6.53
N TRP A 10 16.11 -3.48 5.36
CA TRP A 10 15.73 -4.78 4.82
C TRP A 10 16.03 -5.93 5.80
N THR A 11 17.19 -5.89 6.45
CA THR A 11 17.60 -6.88 7.47
C THR A 11 16.69 -6.91 8.69
N ASP A 12 16.09 -5.77 9.06
CA ASP A 12 15.14 -5.71 10.17
C ASP A 12 13.83 -6.41 9.79
N VAL A 13 13.41 -6.26 8.52
CA VAL A 13 12.21 -6.88 7.97
C VAL A 13 12.41 -8.40 7.85
N GLU A 14 13.58 -8.86 7.41
CA GLU A 14 13.94 -10.30 7.40
C GLU A 14 13.94 -10.90 8.82
N ALA A 15 14.55 -10.21 9.79
CA ALA A 15 14.56 -10.64 11.18
C ALA A 15 13.14 -10.72 11.77
N TYR A 16 12.29 -9.74 11.45
CA TYR A 16 10.89 -9.75 11.86
C TYR A 16 10.10 -10.90 11.23
N ALA A 17 10.27 -11.16 9.93
CA ALA A 17 9.59 -12.26 9.23
C ALA A 17 9.97 -13.61 9.84
N ALA A 18 11.27 -13.85 10.09
CA ALA A 18 11.75 -15.05 10.76
C ALA A 18 11.15 -15.23 12.17
N TRP A 19 11.09 -14.16 12.97
CA TRP A 19 10.44 -14.18 14.28
C TRP A 19 8.94 -14.50 14.18
N ALA A 20 8.25 -13.92 13.19
CA ALA A 20 6.83 -14.13 12.93
C ALA A 20 6.53 -15.50 12.29
N LYS A 21 7.55 -16.31 11.95
CA LYS A 21 7.42 -17.56 11.20
C LYS A 21 6.72 -17.35 9.85
N ALA A 22 7.07 -16.26 9.18
CA ALA A 22 6.56 -15.89 7.86
C ALA A 22 7.74 -15.63 6.91
N ASP A 23 7.43 -15.59 5.62
CA ASP A 23 8.39 -15.24 4.57
C ASP A 23 8.08 -13.85 4.00
N LEU A 24 9.11 -13.19 3.47
CA LEU A 24 8.90 -11.98 2.66
C LEU A 24 8.40 -12.41 1.28
N PRO A 25 7.39 -11.73 0.72
CA PRO A 25 6.93 -12.05 -0.62
C PRO A 25 8.04 -11.74 -1.62
N THR A 26 8.17 -12.59 -2.62
CA THR A 26 8.90 -12.25 -3.84
C THR A 26 8.20 -11.07 -4.55
N GLU A 27 8.91 -10.40 -5.45
CA GLU A 27 8.32 -9.34 -6.27
C GLU A 27 7.07 -9.80 -7.02
N ALA A 28 7.12 -11.00 -7.61
CA ALA A 28 6.01 -11.57 -8.35
C ALA A 28 4.80 -11.90 -7.46
N GLU A 29 5.01 -12.46 -6.26
CA GLU A 29 3.93 -12.71 -5.30
C GLU A 29 3.31 -11.40 -4.79
N TRP A 30 4.15 -10.40 -4.53
CA TRP A 30 3.71 -9.07 -4.10
C TRP A 30 2.85 -8.40 -5.18
N GLU A 31 3.30 -8.40 -6.43
CA GLU A 31 2.56 -7.81 -7.55
C GLU A 31 1.25 -8.56 -7.80
N PHE A 32 1.29 -9.90 -7.81
CA PHE A 32 0.09 -10.72 -7.97
C PHE A 32 -0.97 -10.41 -6.92
N ALA A 33 -0.57 -10.32 -5.64
CA ALA A 33 -1.47 -9.96 -4.55
C ALA A 33 -1.96 -8.51 -4.66
N ALA A 34 -1.08 -7.56 -5.01
CA ALA A 34 -1.42 -6.15 -5.17
C ALA A 34 -2.43 -5.92 -6.31
N ARG A 35 -2.33 -6.66 -7.41
CA ARG A 35 -3.28 -6.60 -8.53
C ARG A 35 -4.68 -7.08 -8.16
N GLY A 36 -4.83 -7.88 -7.11
CA GLY A 36 -6.12 -8.27 -6.56
C GLY A 36 -7.05 -8.96 -7.57
N GLY A 37 -6.49 -9.70 -8.54
CA GLY A 37 -7.24 -10.40 -9.59
C GLY A 37 -7.50 -9.57 -10.86
N LEU A 38 -7.06 -8.31 -10.92
CA LEU A 38 -7.13 -7.49 -12.12
C LEU A 38 -5.92 -7.74 -13.02
N ALA A 39 -6.18 -8.03 -14.30
CA ALA A 39 -5.16 -8.15 -15.31
C ALA A 39 -4.98 -6.81 -16.04
N ASP A 40 -3.72 -6.43 -16.27
CA ASP A 40 -3.34 -5.30 -17.13
C ASP A 40 -3.91 -3.93 -16.73
N THR A 41 -4.10 -3.70 -15.42
CA THR A 41 -4.51 -2.39 -14.89
C THR A 41 -3.33 -1.60 -14.33
N GLU A 42 -3.39 -0.27 -14.43
CA GLU A 42 -2.34 0.62 -13.92
C GLU A 42 -2.28 0.64 -12.39
N PHE A 43 -3.44 0.62 -11.72
CA PHE A 43 -3.53 0.60 -10.26
C PHE A 43 -4.17 -0.70 -9.75
N ALA A 44 -4.01 -0.92 -8.46
CA ALA A 44 -4.59 -2.04 -7.72
C ALA A 44 -6.14 -2.04 -7.66
N TRP A 45 -6.78 -1.01 -8.22
CA TRP A 45 -8.23 -0.80 -8.24
C TRP A 45 -8.76 -0.42 -9.64
N GLY A 46 -7.95 -0.54 -10.70
CA GLY A 46 -8.31 -0.16 -12.07
C GLY A 46 -7.37 0.90 -12.66
N ASP A 47 -7.80 1.58 -13.71
CA ASP A 47 -6.92 2.48 -14.49
C ASP A 47 -7.04 3.96 -14.09
N GLU A 48 -8.07 4.32 -13.33
CA GLU A 48 -8.25 5.70 -12.88
C GLU A 48 -7.60 5.88 -11.50
N LEU A 49 -6.69 6.85 -11.37
CA LEU A 49 -6.00 7.16 -10.12
C LEU A 49 -6.96 7.55 -8.98
N SER A 50 -8.06 8.22 -9.31
CA SER A 50 -9.05 8.69 -8.32
C SER A 50 -10.48 8.52 -8.85
N PRO A 51 -10.99 7.27 -8.90
CA PRO A 51 -12.31 6.97 -9.43
C PRO A 51 -13.39 7.78 -8.72
N ASN A 52 -14.16 8.54 -9.49
CA ASN A 52 -15.19 9.46 -8.97
C ASN A 52 -14.64 10.50 -7.97
N GLY A 53 -13.38 10.92 -8.14
CA GLY A 53 -12.69 11.85 -7.24
C GLY A 53 -12.31 11.25 -5.89
N LYS A 54 -12.44 9.92 -5.70
CA LYS A 54 -12.10 9.24 -4.45
C LYS A 54 -10.61 8.95 -4.37
N LEU A 55 -9.98 9.31 -3.27
CA LEU A 55 -8.60 8.88 -2.98
C LEU A 55 -8.57 7.39 -2.63
N MET A 56 -7.75 6.65 -3.36
CA MET A 56 -7.60 5.19 -3.23
C MET A 56 -6.31 4.75 -2.52
N ALA A 57 -5.34 5.66 -2.37
CA ALA A 57 -4.09 5.41 -1.66
C ALA A 57 -3.56 6.68 -0.97
N ASN A 58 -2.64 6.50 -0.03
CA ASN A 58 -1.97 7.62 0.62
C ASN A 58 -0.76 8.12 -0.19
N THR A 59 -1.01 8.96 -1.20
CA THR A 59 0.04 9.62 -2.01
C THR A 59 0.08 11.14 -1.77
N TRP A 60 0.99 11.88 -2.40
CA TRP A 60 0.99 13.36 -2.33
C TRP A 60 -0.13 13.97 -3.18
N GLN A 61 -0.75 15.06 -2.71
CA GLN A 61 -1.68 15.88 -3.51
C GLN A 61 -1.22 17.33 -3.45
N GLY A 62 -1.17 18.01 -4.59
CA GLY A 62 -0.62 19.37 -4.69
C GLY A 62 0.79 19.38 -5.28
N GLN A 63 1.49 20.50 -5.15
CA GLN A 63 2.83 20.69 -5.70
C GLN A 63 3.89 20.17 -4.74
N PHE A 64 4.37 18.95 -4.99
CA PHE A 64 5.52 18.42 -4.25
C PHE A 64 6.79 19.25 -4.54
N PRO A 65 7.68 19.48 -3.56
CA PRO A 65 7.56 19.19 -2.13
C PRO A 65 6.96 20.35 -1.30
N HIS A 66 6.55 21.45 -1.93
CA HIS A 66 6.31 22.73 -1.25
C HIS A 66 4.88 22.95 -0.75
N HIS A 67 3.88 22.38 -1.42
CA HIS A 67 2.47 22.60 -1.09
C HIS A 67 1.70 21.29 -1.23
N SER A 68 1.20 20.75 -0.11
CA SER A 68 0.25 19.65 -0.14
C SER A 68 -1.15 20.08 0.25
N LEU A 69 -2.12 19.56 -0.49
CA LEU A 69 -3.55 19.73 -0.25
C LEU A 69 -4.07 18.84 0.88
N LYS A 70 -3.26 17.87 1.34
CA LYS A 70 -3.59 17.04 2.51
C LYS A 70 -3.28 17.78 3.81
N PRO A 71 -4.15 17.67 4.83
CA PRO A 71 -3.93 18.25 6.15
C PRO A 71 -2.84 17.52 6.97
N ARG A 72 -2.42 16.32 6.56
CA ARG A 72 -1.37 15.54 7.22
C ARG A 72 -0.38 14.98 6.20
N PHE A 73 0.90 15.27 6.39
CA PHE A 73 2.00 14.82 5.53
C PHE A 73 2.62 13.47 5.97
N ARG A 74 1.87 12.64 6.70
CA ARG A 74 2.40 11.42 7.35
C ARG A 74 1.68 10.17 6.85
N THR A 75 2.17 9.03 7.31
CA THR A 75 1.54 7.71 7.13
C THR A 75 0.08 7.72 7.61
N SER A 76 -0.77 6.99 6.90
CA SER A 76 -2.13 6.66 7.38
C SER A 76 -2.10 5.33 8.14
N LYS A 77 -3.17 5.00 8.88
CA LYS A 77 -3.28 3.68 9.52
C LYS A 77 -3.31 2.59 8.44
N VAL A 78 -2.74 1.41 8.72
CA VAL A 78 -2.87 0.25 7.83
C VAL A 78 -4.37 -0.06 7.66
N GLY A 79 -4.81 -0.25 6.41
CA GLY A 79 -6.23 -0.44 6.07
C GLY A 79 -7.09 0.83 6.03
N SER A 80 -6.51 2.04 5.91
CA SER A 80 -7.28 3.29 5.84
C SER A 80 -8.03 3.50 4.51
N PHE A 81 -7.62 2.82 3.45
CA PHE A 81 -8.17 2.95 2.09
C PHE A 81 -8.92 1.68 1.70
N PRO A 82 -9.78 1.71 0.66
CA PRO A 82 -10.48 0.52 0.20
C PRO A 82 -9.50 -0.64 -0.08
N PRO A 83 -9.83 -1.87 0.32
CA PRO A 83 -9.03 -3.03 -0.05
C PRO A 83 -9.09 -3.26 -1.56
N THR A 84 -8.10 -3.94 -2.10
CA THR A 84 -8.12 -4.46 -3.47
C THR A 84 -9.17 -5.56 -3.59
N ALA A 85 -9.56 -5.90 -4.83
CA ALA A 85 -10.69 -6.78 -5.10
C ALA A 85 -10.52 -8.23 -4.57
N THR A 86 -9.29 -8.64 -4.24
CA THR A 86 -9.02 -9.92 -3.57
C THR A 86 -8.47 -9.68 -2.17
N ALA A 87 -9.33 -9.83 -1.16
CA ALA A 87 -8.85 -10.15 0.18
C ALA A 87 -8.50 -11.65 0.18
N TRP A 88 -7.26 -12.01 0.52
CA TRP A 88 -6.94 -13.39 0.83
C TRP A 88 -7.91 -13.90 1.91
N PRO A 89 -8.46 -15.13 1.81
CA PRO A 89 -9.22 -15.69 2.91
C PRO A 89 -8.29 -15.74 4.13
N THR A 90 -8.72 -15.07 5.20
CA THR A 90 -8.09 -15.14 6.53
C THR A 90 -8.10 -16.55 7.07
#